data_AF-A0A0B8N0G0-F1
#
_entry.id   AF-A0A0B8N0G0-F1
#
_cell.length_a   1.000
_cell.length_b   1.000
_cell.length_c   1.000
_cell.angle_alpha   90.00
_cell.angle_beta   90.00
_cell.angle_gamma   90.00
#
_symmetry.space_group_name_H-M   'P 1'
#
loop_
_entity.id
_entity.type
_entity.pdbx_description
1 polymer ?
#
loop_
_entity_poly.entity_id
_entity_poly.type
_entity_poly.pdbx_seq_one_letter_code
_entity_poly.pdbx_strand_id
1 'polypeptide(L)'
;MTSIDELHTGNLLWLTAAAYVGYTTYRLLYNLFWHPLASFRGPTIAAVTPLYKAYIDLVAKSSFVHTLEKLHAQYGDIVRVGPNEVFSDPEIHRTWTEMDGTDPL
;
A
#
# COMPACT_ATOMS: atom_id res chain seq x y z
N MET A 1 -20.49 -15.41 -42.72
CA MET A 1 -20.34 -14.06 -42.16
C MET A 1 -20.18 -14.14 -40.63
N THR A 2 -19.40 -15.09 -40.10
CA THR A 2 -19.28 -15.33 -38.65
C THR A 2 -17.82 -15.48 -38.21
N SER A 3 -16.95 -16.05 -39.04
CA SER A 3 -15.53 -16.23 -38.68
C SER A 3 -14.72 -14.94 -38.50
N ILE A 4 -15.02 -13.85 -39.22
CA ILE A 4 -14.27 -12.59 -39.08
C ILE A 4 -14.69 -11.84 -37.81
N ASP A 5 -15.99 -11.83 -37.50
CA ASP A 5 -16.53 -11.18 -36.30
C ASP A 5 -16.10 -11.87 -34.99
N GLU A 6 -15.99 -13.20 -34.99
CA GLU A 6 -15.45 -13.97 -33.84
C GLU A 6 -13.97 -13.66 -33.59
N LEU A 7 -13.15 -13.55 -34.65
CA LEU A 7 -11.73 -13.22 -34.54
C LEU A 7 -11.51 -11.80 -33.99
N HIS A 8 -12.34 -10.84 -34.42
CA HIS A 8 -12.28 -9.45 -33.96
C HIS A 8 -12.69 -9.31 -32.48
N THR A 9 -13.73 -10.05 -32.07
CA THR A 9 -14.20 -10.05 -30.68
C THR A 9 -13.15 -10.64 -29.72
N GLY A 10 -12.50 -11.75 -30.12
CA GLY A 10 -11.40 -12.33 -29.34
C GLY A 10 -10.21 -11.39 -29.17
N ASN A 11 -9.81 -10.70 -30.25
CA ASN A 11 -8.71 -9.73 -30.20
C ASN A 11 -9.04 -8.54 -29.27
N LEU A 12 -10.28 -8.06 -29.27
CA LEU A 12 -10.70 -6.97 -28.39
C LEU A 12 -10.64 -7.36 -26.91
N LEU A 13 -11.02 -8.60 -26.57
CA LEU A 13 -10.92 -9.13 -25.21
C LEU A 13 -9.46 -9.25 -24.75
N TRP A 14 -8.57 -9.73 -25.61
CA TRP A 14 -7.14 -9.81 -25.28
C TRP A 14 -6.49 -8.44 -25.13
N LEU A 15 -6.83 -7.48 -26.00
CA LEU A 15 -6.32 -6.10 -25.91
C LEU A 15 -6.79 -5.40 -24.64
N THR A 16 -8.06 -5.55 -24.27
CA THR A 16 -8.60 -4.97 -23.03
C THR A 16 -7.99 -5.61 -21.79
N ALA A 17 -7.82 -6.94 -21.77
CA ALA A 17 -7.13 -7.63 -20.69
C ALA A 17 -5.66 -7.19 -20.57
N ALA A 18 -4.93 -7.12 -21.68
CA ALA A 18 -3.55 -6.66 -21.71
C ALA A 18 -3.41 -5.19 -21.24
N ALA A 19 -4.31 -4.30 -21.68
CA ALA A 19 -4.34 -2.92 -21.24
C ALA A 19 -4.61 -2.79 -19.73
N TYR A 20 -5.53 -3.60 -19.20
CA TYR A 20 -5.82 -3.62 -17.76
C TYR A 20 -4.63 -4.09 -16.93
N VAL A 21 -3.97 -5.18 -17.35
CA VAL A 21 -2.75 -5.69 -16.69
C VAL A 21 -1.60 -4.69 -16.81
N GLY A 22 -1.41 -4.08 -17.98
CA GLY A 22 -0.40 -3.03 -18.18
C GLY A 22 -0.64 -1.82 -17.28
N TYR A 23 -1.88 -1.34 -17.21
CA TYR A 23 -2.26 -0.20 -16.38
C TYR A 23 -2.05 -0.46 -14.88
N THR A 24 -2.48 -1.63 -14.40
CA THR A 24 -2.28 -2.02 -12.99
C THR A 24 -0.79 -2.15 -12.66
N THR A 25 -0.01 -2.80 -13.52
CA THR A 25 1.45 -2.93 -13.36
C THR A 25 2.16 -1.59 -13.37
N TYR A 26 1.79 -0.69 -14.28
CA TYR A 26 2.34 0.66 -14.33
C TYR A 26 2.08 1.43 -13.04
N ARG A 27 0.85 1.37 -12.50
CA ARG A 27 0.51 2.01 -11.22
C ARG A 27 1.30 1.43 -10.04
N LEU A 28 1.49 0.11 -10.02
CA LEU A 28 2.29 -0.59 -9.00
C LEU A 28 3.74 -0.10 -9.02
N LEU A 29 4.36 -0.07 -10.20
CA LEU A 29 5.74 0.40 -10.37
C LEU A 29 5.88 1.89 -10.04
N TYR A 30 4.92 2.72 -10.47
CA TYR A 30 4.90 4.14 -10.12
C TYR A 30 4.82 4.36 -8.61
N ASN A 31 3.96 3.63 -7.92
CA ASN A 31 3.81 3.71 -6.45
C ASN A 31 5.05 3.24 -5.68
N LEU A 32 5.85 2.36 -6.29
CA LEU A 32 7.04 1.79 -5.68
C LEU A 32 8.29 2.64 -5.92
N PHE A 33 8.48 3.16 -7.14
CA PHE A 33 9.72 3.82 -7.54
C PHE A 33 9.62 5.35 -7.62
N TRP A 34 8.49 5.89 -8.09
CA TRP A 34 8.36 7.33 -8.38
C TRP A 34 7.45 8.08 -7.41
N HIS A 35 6.82 7.38 -6.47
CA HIS A 35 5.97 8.03 -5.48
C HIS A 35 6.83 8.72 -4.39
N PRO A 36 6.53 9.98 -4.03
CA PRO A 36 7.29 10.71 -3.01
C PRO A 36 7.32 10.00 -1.64
N LEU A 37 6.30 9.18 -1.33
CA LEU A 37 6.26 8.34 -0.13
C LEU A 37 7.12 7.05 -0.22
N ALA A 38 7.81 6.78 -1.32
CA ALA A 38 8.79 5.68 -1.42
C ALA A 38 10.07 5.97 -0.61
N SER A 39 10.28 7.22 -0.21
CA SER A 39 11.36 7.62 0.70
C SER A 39 11.17 7.10 2.13
N PHE A 40 9.94 6.78 2.53
CA PHE A 40 9.64 6.24 3.85
C PHE A 40 9.86 4.73 3.89
N ARG A 41 10.61 4.29 4.90
CA ARG A 41 10.95 2.88 5.11
C ARG A 41 9.69 2.11 5.49
N GLY A 42 9.46 0.97 4.85
CA GLY A 42 8.34 0.08 5.16
C GLY A 42 8.31 -1.16 4.26
N PRO A 43 7.43 -2.13 4.57
CA PRO A 43 7.31 -3.35 3.79
C PRO A 43 6.89 -3.04 2.36
N THR A 44 7.64 -3.57 1.40
CA THR A 44 7.34 -3.46 -0.03
C THR A 44 5.92 -3.89 -0.36
N ILE A 45 5.39 -4.89 0.36
CA ILE A 45 4.02 -5.41 0.19
C ILE A 45 2.95 -4.37 0.57
N ALA A 46 3.23 -3.54 1.58
CA ALA A 46 2.37 -2.45 2.02
C ALA A 46 2.36 -1.27 1.04
N ALA A 47 3.47 -1.02 0.34
CA ALA A 47 3.57 0.00 -0.71
C ALA A 47 2.78 -0.36 -1.98
N VAL A 48 2.55 -1.66 -2.20
CA VAL A 48 2.10 -2.23 -3.48
C VAL A 48 0.60 -2.49 -3.46
N THR A 49 0.01 -2.90 -2.33
CA THR A 49 -1.44 -3.15 -2.26
C THR A 49 -2.06 -2.77 -0.92
N PRO A 50 -3.31 -2.26 -0.89
CA PRO A 50 -4.08 -2.10 0.34
C PRO A 50 -4.40 -3.45 1.01
N LEU A 51 -4.18 -4.55 0.29
CA LEU A 51 -4.32 -5.91 0.76
C LEU A 51 -3.33 -6.27 1.87
N TYR A 52 -2.34 -5.44 2.19
CA TYR A 52 -1.46 -5.70 3.32
C TYR A 52 -2.23 -5.73 4.66
N LYS A 53 -3.16 -4.78 4.86
CA LYS A 53 -4.07 -4.79 6.03
C LYS A 53 -4.96 -6.02 6.03
N ALA A 54 -5.56 -6.31 4.88
CA ALA A 54 -6.41 -7.49 4.71
C ALA A 54 -5.62 -8.80 4.95
N TYR A 55 -4.37 -8.87 4.54
CA TYR A 55 -3.49 -10.03 4.78
C TYR A 55 -3.18 -10.21 6.26
N ILE A 56 -2.89 -9.13 6.99
CA ILE A 56 -2.66 -9.19 8.44
C ILE A 56 -3.91 -9.71 9.16
N ASP A 57 -5.08 -9.18 8.82
CA ASP A 57 -6.34 -9.55 9.48
C ASP A 57 -6.80 -10.97 9.07
N LEU A 58 -6.75 -11.31 7.78
CA LEU A 58 -7.29 -12.57 7.25
C LEU A 58 -6.31 -13.74 7.40
N VAL A 59 -5.01 -13.51 7.16
CA VAL A 59 -4.00 -14.57 7.09
C VAL A 59 -3.20 -14.65 8.38
N ALA A 60 -2.70 -13.52 8.88
CA ALA A 60 -1.91 -13.52 10.11
C ALA A 60 -2.77 -13.64 11.37
N LYS A 61 -4.09 -13.37 11.29
CA LYS A 61 -5.02 -13.29 12.44
C LYS A 61 -4.43 -12.49 13.61
N SER A 62 -3.59 -11.53 13.28
CA SER A 62 -2.89 -10.70 14.25
C SER A 62 -3.53 -9.34 14.22
N SER A 63 -3.61 -8.66 15.37
CA SER A 63 -4.09 -7.28 15.38
C SER A 63 -3.15 -6.42 14.53
N PHE A 64 -3.71 -5.63 13.62
CA PHE A 64 -2.96 -4.64 12.84
C PHE A 64 -2.07 -3.77 13.75
N VAL A 65 -2.55 -3.41 14.94
CA VAL A 65 -1.81 -2.65 15.95
C VAL A 65 -0.53 -3.36 16.38
N HIS A 66 -0.58 -4.67 16.64
CA HIS A 66 0.60 -5.42 17.07
C HIS A 66 1.62 -5.62 15.94
N THR A 67 1.14 -5.71 14.69
CA THR A 67 2.04 -5.72 13.53
C THR A 67 2.67 -4.35 13.33
N LEU A 68 1.93 -3.27 13.61
CA LEU A 68 2.41 -1.90 13.55
C LEU A 68 3.52 -1.63 14.57
N GLU A 69 3.37 -2.09 15.82
CA GLU A 69 4.44 -2.00 16.83
C GLU A 69 5.74 -2.68 16.37
N LYS A 70 5.64 -3.87 15.77
CA LYS A 70 6.80 -4.59 15.21
C LYS A 70 7.41 -3.85 14.04
N LEU A 71 6.58 -3.23 13.22
CA LEU A 71 7.01 -2.42 12.09
C LEU A 71 7.76 -1.17 12.56
N HIS A 72 7.24 -0.45 13.55
CA HIS A 72 7.91 0.69 14.17
C HIS A 72 9.23 0.27 14.82
N ALA A 73 9.26 -0.86 15.52
CA ALA A 73 10.50 -1.41 16.09
C ALA A 73 11.54 -1.80 15.02
N GLN A 74 11.12 -2.19 13.81
CA GLN A 74 12.02 -2.63 12.75
C GLN A 74 12.48 -1.49 11.81
N TYR A 75 11.57 -0.57 11.45
CA TYR A 75 11.80 0.44 10.43
C TYR A 75 11.95 1.86 11.01
N GLY A 76 11.63 2.07 12.29
CA GLY A 76 11.69 3.33 13.00
C GLY A 76 10.32 4.00 13.11
N ASP A 77 10.31 5.25 13.60
CA ASP A 77 9.10 5.92 14.07
C ASP A 77 8.05 6.23 12.99
N ILE A 78 8.42 6.18 11.70
CA ILE A 78 7.49 6.43 10.60
C ILE A 78 7.57 5.27 9.62
N VAL A 79 6.45 4.54 9.49
CA VAL A 79 6.36 3.37 8.60
C VAL A 79 5.24 3.53 7.61
N ARG A 80 5.53 3.18 6.35
CA ARG A 80 4.53 3.10 5.29
C ARG A 80 3.75 1.80 5.40
N VAL A 81 2.43 1.91 5.64
CA VAL A 81 1.51 0.75 5.77
C VAL A 81 0.52 0.64 4.62
N GLY A 82 0.55 1.60 3.69
CA GLY A 82 -0.26 1.58 2.48
C GLY A 82 0.39 2.35 1.33
N PRO A 83 -0.16 2.24 0.11
CA PRO A 83 0.34 2.99 -1.04
C PRO A 83 0.33 4.50 -0.81
N ASN A 84 -0.69 5.03 -0.12
CA ASN A 84 -0.86 6.45 0.23
C ASN A 84 -0.95 6.69 1.74
N GLU A 85 -0.55 5.72 2.57
CA GLU A 85 -0.73 5.78 4.03
C GLU A 85 0.58 5.53 4.76
N VAL A 86 0.88 6.42 5.71
CA VAL A 86 2.00 6.31 6.65
C VAL A 86 1.45 6.38 8.07
N PHE A 87 2.08 5.64 8.97
CA PHE A 87 1.75 5.66 10.40
C PHE A 87 2.99 6.02 11.19
N SER A 88 2.83 7.01 12.06
CA SER A 88 3.83 7.41 13.05
C SER A 88 3.65 6.62 14.34
N ASP A 89 4.75 6.34 15.03
CA ASP A 89 4.72 5.79 16.38
C ASP A 89 3.94 6.74 17.31
N PRO A 90 2.98 6.24 18.11
CA PRO A 90 2.26 7.05 19.09
C PRO A 90 3.16 7.76 20.10
N GLU A 91 4.35 7.23 20.39
CA GLU A 91 5.24 7.83 21.41
C GLU A 91 5.90 9.12 20.95
N ILE A 92 6.04 9.33 19.64
CA ILE A 92 6.44 10.64 19.10
C ILE A 92 5.44 11.71 19.52
N HIS A 93 4.14 11.47 19.34
CA HIS A 93 3.11 12.45 19.68
C HIS A 93 3.11 12.77 21.17
N ARG A 94 3.30 11.74 22.01
CA ARG A 94 3.43 11.93 23.46
C ARG A 94 4.61 12.82 23.83
N THR A 95 5.76 12.60 23.19
CA THR A 95 6.97 13.39 23.45
C THR A 95 6.78 14.85 23.04
N TRP A 96 6.14 15.12 21.89
CA TRP A 96 5.81 16.49 21.47
C TRP A 96 4.84 17.16 22.44
N THR A 97 3.77 16.46 22.85
CA THR A 97 2.79 16.97 23.82
C THR A 97 3.41 17.27 25.19
N GLU A 98 4.35 16.44 25.66
CA GLU A 98 5.09 16.71 26.90
C GLU A 98 6.03 17.93 26.78
N MET A 99 6.57 18.18 25.59
CA MET A 99 7.46 19.33 25.33
C MET A 99 6.70 20.64 25.07
N ASP A 100 5.54 20.61 24.43
CA ASP A 100 4.75 21.78 24.05
C ASP A 100 3.60 22.10 25.03
N GLY A 101 3.24 21.15 25.89
CA GLY A 101 2.18 21.31 26.89
C GLY A 101 0.78 21.46 26.30
N THR A 102 0.58 21.16 25.01
CA THR A 102 -0.73 21.26 24.34
C THR A 102 -1.33 19.87 24.12
N ASP A 103 -2.32 19.51 24.94
CA ASP A 103 -3.22 18.39 24.68
C ASP A 103 -4.32 18.86 23.71
N PRO A 104 -4.45 18.29 22.50
CA PRO A 104 -5.50 18.68 21.56
C PRO A 104 -6.85 18.00 21.83
N LEU A 105 -7.10 17.42 23.01
CA LEU A 105 -8.40 16.90 23.43
C LEU A 105 -9.24 17.92 24.22
#